data_AF-A0A7S0SSJ1-F1
#
_entry.id   AF-A0A7S0SSJ1-F1
#
_cell.length_a   1.000
_cell.length_b   1.000
_cell.length_c   1.000
_cell.angle_alpha   90.00
_cell.angle_beta   90.00
_cell.angle_gamma   90.00
#
_symmetry.space_group_name_H-M   'P 1'
#
loop_
_entity.id
_entity.type
_entity.pdbx_description
1 polymer ?
#
loop_
_entity_poly.entity_id
_entity_poly.type
_entity_poly.pdbx_seq_one_letter_code
_entity_poly.pdbx_strand_id
1 'polypeptide(L)'
;NRLYLKAIVILLDESADVQLNKLLLPNETTLHTYLLEGHGNSYKESAKFGTNVFKMFARKKIELVREILILGFNVIFVDPDIAIVRDPIPYMILKNVDYAHTINRPCDISDADWIFPTGPEGNTGMYFIRSTPSTIQLYETVIANANSPKYSRFDDQTILWKTIRPGGNFNNTIPLRNCTDFNGYTGNNISDLKFI
;
A
#
# COMPACT_ATOMS: atom_id res chain seq x y z
N ASN A 1 -21.27 -0.09 15.43
CA ASN A 1 -20.16 -1.00 15.81
C ASN A 1 -18.85 -0.49 15.20
N ARG A 2 -18.03 0.23 15.98
CA ARG A 2 -16.63 0.49 15.59
C ARG A 2 -15.86 -0.81 15.83
N LEU A 3 -15.21 -1.34 14.81
CA LEU A 3 -14.29 -2.46 14.97
C LEU A 3 -13.16 -1.99 15.90
N TYR A 4 -12.85 -2.74 16.96
CA TYR A 4 -11.70 -2.49 17.83
C TYR A 4 -10.41 -2.85 17.07
N LEU A 5 -10.06 -2.04 16.07
CA LEU A 5 -8.87 -2.22 15.27
C LEU A 5 -7.65 -1.74 16.06
N LYS A 6 -6.65 -2.61 16.23
CA LYS A 6 -5.32 -2.21 16.66
C LYS A 6 -4.49 -1.95 15.41
N ALA A 7 -3.97 -0.74 15.26
CA ALA A 7 -3.19 -0.33 14.10
C ALA A 7 -1.72 -0.18 14.50
N ILE A 8 -0.82 -0.80 13.74
CA ILE A 8 0.62 -0.55 13.83
C ILE A 8 0.98 0.30 12.62
N VAL A 9 1.60 1.45 12.84
CA VAL A 9 2.03 2.37 11.77
C VAL A 9 3.55 2.30 11.70
N ILE A 10 4.07 1.80 10.59
CA ILE A 10 5.52 1.71 10.40
C ILE A 10 5.92 2.88 9.51
N LEU A 11 6.80 3.74 10.03
CA LEU A 11 7.25 4.95 9.37
C LEU A 11 8.66 4.73 8.84
N LEU A 12 8.89 5.17 7.59
CA LEU A 12 10.21 5.10 6.95
C LEU A 12 10.98 6.43 7.10
N ASP A 13 10.36 7.45 7.70
CA ASP A 13 10.91 8.80 7.86
C ASP A 13 10.76 9.25 9.33
N GLU A 14 11.88 9.64 9.92
CA GLU A 14 11.97 10.20 11.27
C GLU A 14 11.14 11.49 11.42
N SER A 15 11.06 12.29 10.37
CA SER A 15 10.29 13.53 10.38
C SER A 15 8.78 13.27 10.50
N ALA A 16 8.30 12.19 9.87
CA ALA A 16 6.93 11.73 9.98
C ALA A 16 6.62 11.18 11.37
N ASP A 17 7.56 10.45 12.00
CA ASP A 17 7.41 9.93 13.36
C ASP A 17 7.25 11.05 14.39
N VAL A 18 8.07 12.09 14.30
CA VAL A 18 7.97 13.27 15.17
C VAL A 18 6.63 13.98 15.00
N GLN A 19 6.08 14.07 13.78
CA GLN A 19 4.80 14.73 13.55
C GLN A 19 3.62 13.88 14.04
N LEU A 20 3.64 12.57 13.78
CA LEU A 20 2.57 11.67 14.19
C LEU A 20 2.45 11.63 15.72
N ASN A 21 3.58 11.55 16.42
CA ASN A 21 3.63 11.57 17.88
C ASN A 21 3.05 12.87 18.50
N LYS A 22 3.00 13.99 17.75
CA LYS A 22 2.35 15.24 18.20
C LYS A 22 0.84 15.24 17.98
N LEU A 23 0.35 14.50 16.99
CA LEU A 23 -1.05 14.49 16.56
C LEU A 23 -1.87 13.40 17.27
N LEU A 24 -1.21 12.37 17.80
CA LEU A 24 -1.88 11.29 18.50
C LEU A 24 -2.34 11.77 19.89
N LEU A 25 -3.66 11.85 20.06
CA LEU A 25 -4.25 12.07 21.36
C LEU A 25 -3.94 10.87 22.28
N PRO A 26 -3.46 11.07 23.51
CA PRO A 26 -2.90 10.01 24.36
C PRO A 26 -3.80 8.80 24.67
N ASN A 27 -5.12 8.88 24.42
CA ASN A 27 -6.08 8.00 25.09
C ASN A 27 -7.04 7.21 24.19
N GLU A 28 -6.97 7.31 22.85
CA GLU A 28 -7.98 6.64 22.00
C GLU A 28 -7.43 5.69 20.93
N THR A 29 -6.12 5.70 20.66
CA THR A 29 -5.56 4.87 19.57
C THR A 29 -4.34 4.10 20.07
N THR A 30 -4.38 2.77 19.97
CA THR A 30 -3.22 1.88 20.21
C THR A 30 -2.27 1.96 19.02
N LEU A 31 -1.81 3.18 18.69
CA LEU A 31 -0.91 3.40 17.58
C LEU A 31 0.51 3.18 18.05
N HIS A 32 1.16 2.16 17.52
CA HIS A 32 2.58 1.93 17.74
C HIS A 32 3.33 2.36 16.49
N THR A 33 4.25 3.31 16.65
CA THR A 33 5.14 3.74 15.58
C THR A 33 6.46 2.99 15.65
N TYR A 34 6.95 2.55 14.49
CA TYR A 34 8.28 1.96 14.36
C TYR A 34 9.00 2.67 13.23
N LEU A 35 10.16 3.25 13.53
CA LEU A 35 11.08 3.77 12.52
C LEU A 35 11.88 2.59 11.97
N LEU A 36 11.83 2.37 10.66
CA LEU A 36 12.71 1.38 10.03
C LEU A 36 14.14 1.94 10.00
N GLU A 37 14.95 1.60 11.01
CA GLU A 37 16.37 1.97 11.04
C GLU A 37 17.10 1.36 9.84
N GLY A 38 17.46 2.20 8.87
CA GLY A 38 18.38 1.82 7.82
C GLY A 38 19.82 1.87 8.32
N HIS A 39 20.63 0.91 7.89
CA HIS A 39 22.09 0.98 8.02
C HIS A 39 22.61 2.30 7.41
N GLY A 40 22.94 3.27 8.27
CA GLY A 40 23.66 4.49 7.91
C GLY A 40 22.76 5.71 7.63
N ASN A 41 23.11 6.83 8.28
CA ASN A 41 22.59 8.18 8.04
C ASN A 41 22.44 8.50 6.55
N SER A 42 21.26 8.37 5.90
CA SER A 42 20.96 9.06 4.63
C SER A 42 19.61 8.68 3.99
N TYR A 43 18.48 9.14 4.53
CA TYR A 43 17.22 9.17 3.75
C TYR A 43 16.46 10.50 3.94
N LYS A 44 17.17 11.64 3.90
CA LYS A 44 16.56 12.97 4.03
C LYS A 44 15.92 13.53 2.75
N GLU A 45 16.07 12.85 1.61
CA GLU A 45 15.62 13.36 0.31
C GLU A 45 14.67 12.39 -0.39
N SER A 46 13.65 12.94 -1.03
CA SER A 46 12.73 12.19 -1.90
C SER A 46 13.50 11.55 -3.05
N ALA A 47 13.43 10.22 -3.19
CA ALA A 47 14.05 9.54 -4.31
C ALA A 47 13.28 9.85 -5.61
N LYS A 48 13.99 10.29 -6.67
CA LYS A 48 13.37 10.46 -7.99
C LYS A 48 12.90 9.11 -8.53
N PHE A 49 11.70 9.09 -9.11
CA PHE A 49 11.12 7.90 -9.74
C PHE A 49 12.10 7.23 -10.70
N GLY A 50 12.18 5.89 -10.66
CA GLY A 50 13.02 5.08 -11.52
C GLY A 50 14.52 5.03 -11.16
N THR A 51 14.99 5.82 -10.17
CA THR A 51 16.37 5.74 -9.68
C THR A 51 16.64 4.45 -8.90
N ASN A 52 17.91 4.09 -8.72
CA ASN A 52 18.30 2.93 -7.90
C ASN A 52 17.83 3.06 -6.44
N VAL A 53 17.82 4.29 -5.92
CA VAL A 53 17.32 4.59 -4.56
C VAL A 53 15.81 4.35 -4.50
N PHE A 54 15.05 4.80 -5.51
CA PHE A 54 13.61 4.51 -5.61
C PHE A 54 13.34 3.00 -5.66
N LYS A 55 14.08 2.25 -6.50
CA LYS A 55 13.94 0.79 -6.59
C LYS A 55 14.27 0.08 -5.28
N MET A 56 15.26 0.57 -4.53
CA MET A 56 15.59 0.06 -3.21
C MET A 56 14.44 0.29 -2.21
N PHE A 57 13.82 1.48 -2.20
CA PHE A 57 12.65 1.75 -1.35
C PHE A 57 11.45 0.90 -1.73
N ALA A 58 11.15 0.83 -3.03
CA ALA A 58 10.10 0.00 -3.60
C ALA A 58 10.27 -1.48 -3.17
N ARG A 59 11.51 -1.96 -3.11
CA ARG A 59 11.84 -3.29 -2.62
C ARG A 59 11.65 -3.44 -1.11
N LYS A 60 12.18 -2.51 -0.31
CA LYS A 60 12.01 -2.52 1.16
C LYS A 60 10.54 -2.52 1.56
N LYS A 61 9.69 -1.80 0.80
CA LYS A 61 8.23 -1.81 0.95
C LYS A 61 7.64 -3.21 0.81
N ILE A 62 8.03 -3.97 -0.22
CA ILE A 62 7.56 -5.35 -0.43
C ILE A 62 8.07 -6.27 0.69
N GLU A 63 9.35 -6.17 1.06
CA GLU A 63 9.96 -6.99 2.12
C GLU A 63 9.29 -6.75 3.47
N LEU A 64 9.04 -5.49 3.84
CA LEU A 64 8.34 -5.13 5.08
C LEU A 64 6.93 -5.72 5.14
N VAL A 65 6.16 -5.60 4.06
CA VAL A 65 4.80 -6.14 4.00
C VAL A 65 4.83 -7.67 4.16
N ARG A 66 5.79 -8.36 3.53
CA ARG A 66 5.99 -9.80 3.69
C ARG A 66 6.26 -10.21 5.14
N GLU A 67 7.14 -9.51 5.84
CA GLU A 67 7.42 -9.78 7.27
C GLU A 67 6.16 -9.65 8.13
N ILE A 68 5.37 -8.59 7.93
CA ILE A 68 4.13 -8.36 8.68
C ILE A 68 3.08 -9.45 8.38
N LEU A 69 2.97 -9.86 7.11
CA LEU A 69 2.06 -10.94 6.71
C LEU A 69 2.41 -12.26 7.41
N ILE A 70 3.70 -12.59 7.55
CA ILE A 70 4.16 -13.82 8.21
C ILE A 70 3.89 -13.82 9.70
N LEU A 71 3.89 -12.65 10.33
CA LEU A 71 3.46 -12.50 11.72
C LEU A 71 1.93 -12.68 11.91
N GLY A 72 1.18 -12.88 10.82
CA GLY A 72 -0.27 -13.13 10.86
C GLY A 72 -1.12 -11.86 10.78
N PHE A 73 -0.52 -10.70 10.50
CA PHE A 73 -1.26 -9.43 10.42
C PHE A 73 -1.68 -9.11 8.98
N ASN A 74 -2.92 -8.64 8.82
CA ASN A 74 -3.33 -7.99 7.57
C ASN A 74 -2.67 -6.61 7.47
N VAL A 75 -2.37 -6.18 6.25
CA VAL A 75 -1.65 -4.92 6.02
C VAL A 75 -2.54 -3.97 5.23
N ILE A 76 -2.68 -2.74 5.72
CA ILE A 76 -3.04 -1.58 4.90
C ILE A 76 -1.74 -0.81 4.68
N PHE A 77 -1.29 -0.78 3.44
CA PHE A 77 -0.12 -0.04 3.04
C PHE A 77 -0.56 1.31 2.45
N VAL A 78 0.17 2.38 2.79
CA VAL A 78 -0.08 3.75 2.33
C VAL A 78 1.26 4.45 2.11
N ASP A 79 1.52 4.94 0.90
CA ASP A 79 2.66 5.81 0.60
C ASP A 79 2.44 7.20 1.26
N PRO A 80 3.51 7.93 1.62
CA PRO A 80 3.40 9.17 2.39
C PRO A 80 2.74 10.34 1.63
N ASP A 81 2.65 10.25 0.30
CA ASP A 81 2.00 11.23 -0.58
C ASP A 81 0.51 10.92 -0.85
N ILE A 82 -0.04 9.87 -0.22
CA ILE A 82 -1.45 9.52 -0.31
C ILE A 82 -2.24 10.08 0.87
N ALA A 83 -3.25 10.88 0.56
CA ALA A 83 -4.25 11.30 1.54
C ALA A 83 -5.49 10.38 1.51
N ILE A 84 -5.84 9.81 2.66
CA ILE A 84 -7.08 9.03 2.83
C ILE A 84 -8.20 9.99 3.20
N VAL A 85 -9.16 10.14 2.29
CA VAL A 85 -10.28 11.11 2.45
C VAL A 85 -11.56 10.48 3.00
N ARG A 86 -11.60 9.15 3.10
CA ARG A 86 -12.73 8.37 3.62
C ARG A 86 -12.25 7.08 4.26
N ASP A 87 -12.91 6.64 5.33
CA ASP A 87 -12.59 5.36 5.99
C ASP A 87 -12.65 4.18 4.98
N PRO A 88 -11.50 3.55 4.66
CA PRO A 88 -11.44 2.47 3.68
C PRO A 88 -11.79 1.10 4.30
N ILE A 89 -11.79 0.99 5.64
CA ILE A 89 -11.90 -0.27 6.38
C ILE A 89 -13.18 -1.05 6.05
N PRO A 90 -14.39 -0.43 6.02
CA PRO A 90 -15.61 -1.16 5.70
C PRO A 90 -15.57 -1.87 4.35
N TYR A 91 -14.81 -1.34 3.38
CA TYR A 91 -14.75 -1.92 2.04
C TYR A 91 -13.71 -3.03 1.90
N MET A 92 -12.63 -2.95 2.67
CA MET A 92 -11.54 -3.93 2.68
C MET A 92 -11.85 -5.14 3.57
N ILE A 93 -12.38 -4.91 4.78
CA ILE A 93 -12.58 -5.99 5.75
C ILE A 93 -13.92 -6.71 5.54
N LEU A 94 -15.00 -5.99 5.19
CA LEU A 94 -16.34 -6.61 5.11
C LEU A 94 -16.56 -7.43 3.84
N LYS A 95 -15.77 -7.23 2.78
CA LYS A 95 -15.95 -7.91 1.49
C LYS A 95 -15.19 -9.24 1.37
N ASN A 96 -14.57 -9.73 2.44
CA ASN A 96 -13.76 -10.96 2.44
C ASN A 96 -12.70 -11.01 1.32
N VAL A 97 -12.10 -9.86 0.97
CA VAL A 97 -11.11 -9.75 -0.12
C VAL A 97 -9.69 -10.09 0.32
N ASP A 98 -8.90 -10.73 -0.55
CA ASP A 98 -7.50 -11.05 -0.26
C ASP A 98 -6.58 -9.88 -0.62
N TYR A 99 -6.98 -9.07 -1.60
CA TYR A 99 -6.26 -7.87 -2.04
C TYR A 99 -7.24 -6.78 -2.48
N ALA A 100 -7.02 -5.55 -2.02
CA ALA A 100 -7.72 -4.37 -2.52
C ALA A 100 -6.69 -3.28 -2.81
N HIS A 101 -6.82 -2.56 -3.92
CA HIS A 101 -5.81 -1.59 -4.36
C HIS A 101 -6.45 -0.36 -4.98
N THR A 102 -5.84 0.81 -4.87
CA THR A 102 -6.28 1.99 -5.62
C THR A 102 -5.93 1.86 -7.10
N ILE A 103 -6.60 2.63 -7.97
CA ILE A 103 -6.31 2.67 -9.40
C ILE A 103 -5.58 3.97 -9.78
N ASN A 104 -4.77 3.90 -10.84
CA ASN A 104 -4.00 5.04 -11.37
C ASN A 104 -4.86 6.11 -12.11
N ARG A 105 -6.20 6.05 -12.01
CA ARG A 105 -7.11 6.95 -12.73
C ARG A 105 -8.15 7.55 -11.79
N PRO A 106 -8.50 8.85 -11.95
CA PRO A 106 -9.72 9.41 -11.39
C PRO A 106 -10.96 8.62 -11.86
N CYS A 107 -12.08 8.76 -11.14
CA CYS A 107 -13.29 7.92 -11.14
C CYS A 107 -14.11 7.77 -12.44
N ASP A 108 -13.45 7.67 -13.58
CA ASP A 108 -14.03 7.51 -14.91
C ASP A 108 -14.37 6.03 -15.21
N ILE A 109 -13.92 5.11 -14.35
CA ILE A 109 -14.07 3.65 -14.46
C ILE A 109 -14.86 3.22 -13.22
N SER A 110 -16.06 2.66 -13.40
CA SER A 110 -16.81 2.10 -12.28
C SER A 110 -16.07 0.88 -11.70
N ASP A 111 -16.32 0.50 -10.45
CA ASP A 111 -15.72 -0.74 -9.87
C ASP A 111 -16.03 -1.99 -10.71
N ALA A 112 -17.10 -1.94 -11.51
CA ALA A 112 -17.51 -2.99 -12.42
C ALA A 112 -16.71 -3.03 -13.74
N ASP A 113 -16.02 -1.93 -14.08
CA ASP A 113 -15.29 -1.80 -15.35
C ASP A 113 -13.82 -2.22 -15.24
N TRP A 114 -13.28 -2.35 -14.01
CA TRP A 114 -11.97 -2.97 -13.81
C TRP A 114 -12.11 -4.49 -13.68
N ILE A 115 -11.43 -5.21 -14.57
CA ILE A 115 -11.56 -6.66 -14.71
C ILE A 115 -10.24 -7.33 -14.32
N PHE A 116 -10.24 -8.20 -13.32
CA PHE A 116 -9.09 -9.06 -13.06
C PHE A 116 -9.10 -10.27 -14.02
N PRO A 117 -7.96 -10.71 -14.60
CA PRO A 117 -6.60 -10.17 -14.49
C PRO A 117 -6.20 -9.20 -15.62
N THR A 118 -7.12 -8.82 -16.51
CA THR A 118 -6.82 -8.15 -17.79
C THR A 118 -6.88 -6.61 -17.76
N GLY A 119 -7.47 -6.04 -16.71
CA GLY A 119 -7.61 -4.61 -16.50
C GLY A 119 -6.26 -3.90 -16.30
N PRO A 120 -6.27 -2.56 -16.29
CA PRO A 120 -5.05 -1.78 -16.06
C PRO A 120 -4.43 -2.11 -14.71
N GLU A 121 -3.12 -1.88 -14.59
CA GLU A 121 -2.41 -2.06 -13.32
C GLU A 121 -2.97 -1.10 -12.27
N GLY A 122 -3.29 -1.64 -11.10
CA GLY A 122 -3.57 -0.87 -9.91
C GLY A 122 -2.34 -0.13 -9.40
N ASN A 123 -2.59 0.90 -8.62
CA ASN A 123 -1.59 1.69 -7.94
C ASN A 123 -1.13 0.97 -6.65
N THR A 124 0.18 0.91 -6.40
CA THR A 124 0.72 0.31 -5.15
C THR A 124 0.93 1.34 -4.03
N GLY A 125 0.56 2.59 -4.23
CA GLY A 125 0.63 3.63 -3.21
C GLY A 125 -0.42 3.50 -2.12
N MET A 126 -1.54 2.82 -2.38
CA MET A 126 -2.44 2.40 -1.31
C MET A 126 -3.08 1.05 -1.64
N TYR A 127 -2.94 0.09 -0.72
CA TYR A 127 -3.59 -1.20 -0.86
C TYR A 127 -3.81 -1.89 0.50
N PHE A 128 -4.75 -2.83 0.51
CA PHE A 128 -4.95 -3.79 1.56
C PHE A 128 -4.56 -5.18 1.08
N ILE A 129 -3.93 -5.95 1.97
CA ILE A 129 -3.64 -7.37 1.74
C ILE A 129 -3.92 -8.18 3.01
N ARG A 130 -4.63 -9.29 2.84
CA ARG A 130 -4.91 -10.23 3.94
C ARG A 130 -3.70 -11.12 4.18
N SER A 131 -3.38 -11.42 5.44
CA SER A 131 -2.44 -12.50 5.77
C SER A 131 -3.09 -13.86 5.55
N THR A 132 -2.64 -14.56 4.51
CA THR A 132 -3.02 -15.93 4.17
C THR A 132 -1.78 -16.67 3.65
N PRO A 133 -1.76 -18.01 3.68
CA PRO A 133 -0.66 -18.76 3.06
C PRO A 133 -0.44 -18.37 1.58
N SER A 134 -1.51 -18.11 0.82
CA SER A 134 -1.44 -17.74 -0.59
C SER A 134 -0.86 -16.34 -0.82
N THR A 135 -1.24 -15.36 -0.02
CA THR A 135 -0.72 -13.99 -0.12
C THR A 135 0.74 -13.88 0.35
N ILE A 136 1.14 -14.68 1.35
CA ILE A 136 2.55 -14.81 1.76
C ILE A 136 3.38 -15.40 0.62
N GLN A 137 2.95 -16.52 0.03
CA GLN A 137 3.66 -17.16 -1.09
C GLN A 137 3.75 -16.24 -2.32
N LEU A 138 2.73 -15.43 -2.58
CA LEU A 138 2.80 -14.39 -3.60
C LEU A 138 3.97 -13.45 -3.30
N TYR A 139 4.03 -12.87 -2.10
CA TYR A 139 5.05 -11.88 -1.76
C TYR A 139 6.46 -12.47 -1.82
N GLU A 140 6.64 -13.74 -1.46
CA GLU A 140 7.91 -14.46 -1.72
C GLU A 140 8.27 -14.47 -3.21
N THR A 141 7.29 -14.72 -4.07
CA THR A 141 7.48 -14.74 -5.52
C THR A 141 7.77 -13.34 -6.05
N VAL A 142 7.13 -12.30 -5.52
CA VAL A 142 7.38 -10.89 -5.88
C VAL A 142 8.81 -10.50 -5.50
N ILE A 143 9.28 -10.87 -4.30
CA ILE A 143 10.65 -10.62 -3.84
C ILE A 143 11.65 -11.37 -4.73
N ALA A 144 11.40 -12.65 -5.04
CA ALA A 144 12.24 -13.44 -5.93
C ALA A 144 12.31 -12.83 -7.34
N ASN A 145 11.18 -12.35 -7.88
CA ASN A 145 11.12 -11.64 -9.15
C ASN A 145 11.91 -10.32 -9.09
N ALA A 146 11.75 -9.51 -8.04
CA ALA A 146 12.48 -8.26 -7.85
C ALA A 146 14.00 -8.46 -7.78
N ASN A 147 14.47 -9.62 -7.32
CA ASN A 147 15.88 -10.02 -7.30
C ASN A 147 16.41 -10.54 -8.65
N SER A 148 15.54 -10.83 -9.60
CA SER A 148 15.94 -11.40 -10.89
C SER A 148 16.39 -10.32 -11.88
N PRO A 149 17.45 -10.55 -12.67
CA PRO A 149 17.83 -9.67 -13.77
C PRO A 149 16.68 -9.37 -14.75
N LYS A 150 15.74 -10.32 -14.91
CA LYS A 150 14.55 -10.21 -15.76
C LYS A 150 13.66 -9.02 -15.38
N TYR A 151 13.60 -8.66 -14.09
CA TYR A 151 12.72 -7.60 -13.59
C TYR A 151 13.47 -6.33 -13.14
N SER A 152 14.79 -6.28 -13.32
CA SER A 152 15.65 -5.15 -12.91
C SER A 152 15.22 -3.77 -13.43
N ARG A 153 14.44 -3.72 -14.51
CA ARG A 153 13.92 -2.48 -15.12
C ARG A 153 12.55 -2.04 -14.62
N PHE A 154 11.84 -2.87 -13.86
CA PHE A 154 10.48 -2.61 -13.42
C PHE A 154 10.46 -2.02 -12.00
N ASP A 155 9.44 -1.21 -11.71
CA ASP A 155 9.10 -0.75 -10.36
C ASP A 155 8.31 -1.81 -9.57
N ASP A 156 8.07 -1.57 -8.27
CA ASP A 156 7.32 -2.50 -7.41
C ASP A 156 5.92 -2.77 -7.95
N GLN A 157 5.22 -1.74 -8.43
CA GLN A 157 3.88 -1.87 -9.00
C GLN A 157 3.88 -2.87 -10.16
N THR A 158 4.74 -2.65 -11.14
CA THR A 158 4.83 -3.48 -12.34
C THR A 158 5.28 -4.90 -11.99
N ILE A 159 6.21 -5.07 -11.05
CA ILE A 159 6.66 -6.39 -10.60
C ILE A 159 5.52 -7.13 -9.90
N LEU A 160 4.79 -6.46 -9.01
CA LEU A 160 3.65 -7.02 -8.30
C LEU A 160 2.58 -7.49 -9.28
N TRP A 161 2.15 -6.64 -10.22
CA TRP A 161 1.13 -6.99 -11.21
C TRP A 161 1.56 -8.08 -12.18
N LYS A 162 2.83 -8.10 -12.60
CA LYS A 162 3.39 -9.19 -13.39
C LYS A 162 3.49 -10.50 -12.61
N THR A 163 3.46 -10.46 -11.29
CA THR A 163 3.45 -11.66 -10.44
C THR A 163 2.02 -12.13 -10.13
N ILE A 164 1.12 -11.20 -9.81
CA ILE A 164 -0.27 -11.50 -9.45
C ILE A 164 -1.06 -12.04 -10.65
N ARG A 165 -0.91 -11.46 -11.85
CA ARG A 165 -1.73 -11.85 -13.02
C ARG A 165 -1.50 -13.28 -13.52
N PRO A 166 -0.25 -13.76 -13.69
CA PRO A 166 -0.02 -15.10 -14.24
C PRO A 166 -0.13 -16.23 -13.20
N GLY A 167 -0.09 -15.91 -11.90
CA GLY A 167 0.04 -16.91 -10.83
C GLY A 167 -1.00 -16.84 -9.70
N GLY A 168 -1.96 -15.93 -9.72
CA GLY A 168 -2.79 -15.64 -8.55
C GLY A 168 -4.10 -16.43 -8.44
N ASN A 169 -4.15 -17.42 -7.54
CA ASN A 169 -5.36 -17.79 -6.79
C ASN A 169 -5.75 -16.64 -5.82
N PHE A 170 -5.85 -15.41 -6.30
CA PHE A 170 -6.54 -14.36 -5.55
C PHE A 170 -8.02 -14.52 -5.85
N ASN A 171 -8.70 -15.31 -5.02
CA ASN A 171 -10.11 -15.56 -5.24
C ASN A 171 -10.93 -14.27 -5.14
N ASN A 172 -10.40 -13.20 -4.51
CA ASN A 172 -11.09 -11.93 -4.34
C ASN A 172 -10.13 -10.73 -4.37
N THR A 173 -9.73 -10.30 -5.58
CA THR A 173 -9.04 -9.00 -5.79
C THR A 173 -10.06 -7.95 -6.22
N ILE A 174 -10.07 -6.79 -5.56
CA ILE A 174 -10.96 -5.67 -5.94
C ILE A 174 -10.18 -4.37 -6.15
N PRO A 175 -10.64 -3.50 -7.06
CA PRO A 175 -10.17 -2.12 -7.13
C PRO A 175 -10.86 -1.27 -6.04
N LEU A 176 -10.17 -0.20 -5.64
CA LEU A 176 -10.67 0.90 -4.82
C LEU A 176 -10.66 2.17 -5.67
N ARG A 177 -11.78 2.89 -5.67
CA ARG A 177 -11.92 4.14 -6.42
C ARG A 177 -10.95 5.22 -5.96
N ASN A 178 -10.30 5.87 -6.91
CA ASN A 178 -9.48 7.05 -6.67
C ASN A 178 -10.25 8.25 -7.26
N CYS A 179 -10.92 9.08 -6.46
CA CYS A 179 -11.69 10.23 -6.97
C CYS A 179 -11.16 11.51 -6.35
N THR A 180 -11.05 12.56 -7.16
CA THR A 180 -10.55 13.89 -6.77
C THR A 180 -11.59 14.76 -6.05
N ASP A 181 -12.85 14.31 -6.00
CA ASP A 181 -14.01 15.05 -5.47
C ASP A 181 -14.53 14.50 -4.14
N PHE A 182 -13.67 13.82 -3.36
CA PHE A 182 -14.04 13.09 -2.13
C PHE A 182 -15.02 11.91 -2.33
N ASN A 183 -15.43 11.58 -3.57
CA ASN A 183 -16.20 10.37 -3.85
C ASN A 183 -15.33 9.10 -3.95
N GLY A 184 -14.01 9.23 -3.76
CA GLY A 184 -13.03 8.16 -3.80
C GLY A 184 -12.30 8.00 -2.47
N TYR A 185 -11.33 7.08 -2.42
CA TYR A 185 -10.63 6.73 -1.18
C TYR A 185 -9.32 7.48 -0.99
N THR A 186 -8.71 7.95 -2.10
CA THR A 186 -7.41 8.63 -2.12
C THR A 186 -7.43 9.88 -2.98
N GLY A 187 -6.49 10.79 -2.72
CA GLY A 187 -6.15 11.90 -3.62
C GLY A 187 -4.63 11.98 -3.79
N ASN A 188 -4.15 12.25 -5.01
CA ASN A 188 -2.73 12.25 -5.36
C ASN A 188 -2.04 13.61 -5.17
N ASN A 189 -2.76 14.63 -4.67
CA ASN A 189 -2.24 15.99 -4.46
C ASN A 189 -2.94 16.64 -3.27
N ILE A 190 -2.17 16.99 -2.24
CA ILE A 190 -2.67 17.76 -1.09
C ILE A 190 -3.23 19.12 -1.53
N SER A 191 -2.71 19.72 -2.61
CA SER A 191 -3.23 20.97 -3.18
C SER A 191 -4.65 20.86 -3.72
N ASP A 192 -5.07 19.65 -4.08
CA ASP A 192 -6.39 19.38 -4.66
C ASP A 192 -7.42 19.04 -3.57
N LEU A 193 -6.96 18.82 -2.33
CA LEU A 193 -7.80 18.58 -1.16
C LEU A 193 -8.30 19.92 -0.61
N LYS A 194 -9.47 20.35 -1.08
CA LYS A 194 -10.23 21.42 -0.42
C LYS A 194 -10.87 20.86 0.84
N PHE A 195 -10.21 21.06 1.99
CA PHE A 195 -10.84 20.85 3.29
C PHE A 195 -11.97 21.89 3.44
N ILE A 196 -13.22 21.41 3.58
CA ILE A 196 -14.37 22.23 4.00
C ILE A 196 -14.40 22.23 5.52
#